data_AF-A0A7C9AA12-F1
#
_entry.id   AF-A0A7C9AA12-F1
#
_cell.length_a   1.000
_cell.length_b   1.000
_cell.length_c   1.000
_cell.angle_alpha   90.00
_cell.angle_beta   90.00
_cell.angle_gamma   90.00
#
_symmetry.space_group_name_H-M   'P 1'
#
loop_
_entity.id
_entity.type
_entity.pdbx_description
1 polymer ?
#
loop_
_entity_poly.entity_id
_entity_poly.type
_entity_poly.pdbx_seq_one_letter_code
_entity_poly.pdbx_strand_id
1 'polypeptide(L)'
;SRYRQVLALLVILISGRIIRAWHQGGVNWTQLPDISKWLEQGGSRWIKAIKVLSGILITSLSLFAFSTSRLNRCFILVVQLFFLLSGCLVLQHAIKYQDNNFLASGGGATFIAQIIYAVLGIATCFVAVASPWMFPIYIHVNSSSNGQSPASQIAKNQMVHLLGGLKESSYLTGWAYMLSWSLLQLLLQQPINSMPILLLLLQTSASVIYFLNDGVARKTCVEVAALYFIGMAGHFGLGNTNTLATIDVAGAFIGISSHSTLLSGILMFCITYASPMLVLLSLVMYISIKDESHSRSNKTTNIGLLLKAVLAIPLLVPLCINSVLLIAYTIVLLQMRNHLFIWSVFSPKYLYVCATTVCVYIGVCIVAATEVYIYLVCSFRSRRLLSEPL
;
A
#
# COMPACT_ATOMS: atom_id res chain seq x y z
N SER A 1 13.76 7.23 -19.31
CA SER A 1 13.40 8.45 -20.06
C SER A 1 13.10 9.56 -19.07
N ARG A 2 13.79 10.71 -19.18
CA ARG A 2 13.58 11.90 -18.31
C ARG A 2 12.12 12.37 -18.30
N TYR A 3 11.38 12.14 -19.39
CA TYR A 3 9.95 12.44 -19.49
C TYR A 3 9.11 11.74 -18.42
N ARG A 4 9.37 10.44 -18.14
CA ARG A 4 8.62 9.69 -17.11
C ARG A 4 8.89 10.23 -15.69
N GLN A 5 10.09 10.74 -15.44
CA GLN A 5 10.43 11.34 -14.15
C GLN A 5 9.71 12.67 -13.94
N VAL A 6 9.69 13.52 -14.97
CA VAL A 6 8.98 14.80 -14.91
C VAL A 6 7.49 14.56 -14.74
N LEU A 7 6.91 13.61 -15.47
CA LEU A 7 5.51 13.22 -15.30
C LEU A 7 5.23 12.73 -13.86
N ALA A 8 6.06 11.84 -13.32
CA ALA A 8 5.91 11.35 -11.96
C ALA A 8 5.99 12.49 -10.93
N LEU A 9 6.93 13.42 -11.08
CA LEU A 9 7.04 14.61 -10.23
C LEU A 9 5.79 15.50 -10.30
N LEU A 10 5.26 15.75 -11.51
CA LEU A 10 4.04 16.52 -11.68
C LEU A 10 2.86 15.84 -10.98
N VAL A 11 2.71 14.52 -11.14
CA VAL A 11 1.67 13.75 -10.44
C VAL A 11 1.83 13.88 -8.93
N ILE A 12 3.03 13.73 -8.38
CA ILE A 12 3.29 13.84 -6.94
C ILE A 12 2.93 15.24 -6.40
N LEU A 13 3.33 16.30 -7.11
CA LEU A 13 3.10 17.68 -6.67
C LEU A 13 1.62 18.09 -6.79
N ILE A 14 0.97 17.73 -7.90
CA ILE A 14 -0.45 18.05 -8.13
C ILE A 14 -1.33 17.28 -7.14
N SER A 15 -1.13 15.97 -7.00
CA SER A 15 -1.88 15.15 -6.04
C SER A 15 -1.69 15.66 -4.61
N GLY A 16 -0.45 15.91 -4.17
CA GLY A 16 -0.16 16.43 -2.85
C GLY A 16 -0.79 17.81 -2.58
N ARG A 17 -0.82 18.69 -3.59
CA ARG A 17 -1.47 20.01 -3.46
C ARG A 17 -2.98 19.90 -3.34
N ILE A 18 -3.62 19.02 -4.12
CA ILE A 18 -5.07 18.79 -4.05
C ILE A 18 -5.44 18.14 -2.72
N ILE A 19 -4.70 17.11 -2.28
CA ILE A 19 -4.94 16.43 -0.99
C ILE A 19 -4.83 17.43 0.18
N ARG A 20 -3.81 18.30 0.15
CA ARG A 20 -3.65 19.33 1.20
C ARG A 20 -4.78 20.36 1.21
N ALA A 21 -5.34 20.69 0.05
CA ALA A 21 -6.47 21.60 -0.06
C ALA A 21 -7.82 20.91 0.22
N TRP A 22 -7.83 19.56 0.28
CA TRP A 22 -9.07 18.79 0.44
C TRP A 22 -9.71 18.99 1.80
N HIS A 23 -8.89 18.85 2.85
CA HIS A 23 -9.23 19.14 4.23
C HIS A 23 -8.14 20.04 4.83
N GLN A 24 -8.48 21.30 5.14
CA GLN A 24 -7.57 22.19 5.84
C GLN A 24 -7.87 22.11 7.34
N GLY A 25 -7.12 21.25 8.02
CA GLY A 25 -7.20 21.10 9.46
C GLY A 25 -6.59 22.29 10.24
N GLY A 26 -7.08 22.48 11.46
CA GLY A 26 -6.54 23.45 12.43
C GLY A 26 -7.45 24.64 12.67
N VAL A 27 -7.53 25.06 13.93
CA VAL A 27 -8.44 26.12 14.41
C VAL A 27 -8.35 27.39 13.55
N ASN A 28 -7.14 27.74 13.08
CA ASN A 28 -6.87 28.93 12.28
C ASN A 28 -7.43 28.87 10.84
N TRP A 29 -7.66 27.68 10.29
CA TRP A 29 -8.13 27.48 8.90
C TRP A 29 -9.61 27.06 8.83
N THR A 30 -10.27 26.90 9.98
CA THR A 30 -11.67 26.44 10.07
C THR A 30 -12.66 27.33 9.30
N GLN A 31 -12.38 28.62 9.20
CA GLN A 31 -13.22 29.61 8.53
C GLN A 31 -13.06 29.64 7.01
N LEU A 32 -11.99 29.05 6.48
CA LEU A 32 -11.75 29.02 5.04
C LEU A 32 -12.53 27.86 4.39
N PRO A 33 -13.05 28.07 3.17
CA PRO A 33 -13.74 27.03 2.43
C PRO A 33 -12.75 25.98 1.93
N ASP A 34 -12.88 24.76 2.43
CA ASP A 34 -12.15 23.59 1.95
C ASP A 34 -12.89 22.92 0.79
N ILE A 35 -12.17 22.15 -0.04
CA ILE A 35 -12.79 21.44 -1.17
C ILE A 35 -13.89 20.48 -0.66
N SER A 36 -13.68 19.83 0.50
CA SER A 36 -14.69 18.98 1.13
C SER A 36 -15.97 19.75 1.46
N LYS A 37 -15.87 20.87 2.21
CA LYS A 37 -17.03 21.71 2.56
C LYS A 37 -17.76 22.24 1.32
N TRP A 38 -17.02 22.63 0.29
CA TRP A 38 -17.60 23.07 -0.98
C TRP A 38 -18.38 21.94 -1.67
N LEU A 39 -17.86 20.71 -1.62
CA LEU A 39 -18.51 19.54 -2.17
C LEU A 39 -19.77 19.14 -1.38
N GLU A 40 -19.75 19.29 -0.05
CA GLU A 40 -20.91 19.09 0.81
C GLU A 40 -22.04 20.08 0.46
N GLN A 41 -21.69 21.35 0.25
CA GLN A 41 -22.63 22.38 -0.20
C GLN A 41 -23.17 22.12 -1.61
N GLY A 42 -22.35 21.55 -2.51
CA GLY A 42 -22.76 21.16 -3.86
C GLY A 42 -23.83 20.06 -3.89
N GLY A 43 -23.96 19.28 -2.81
CA GLY A 43 -24.99 18.26 -2.62
C GLY A 43 -24.56 16.83 -2.99
N SER A 44 -25.36 15.86 -2.54
CA SER A 44 -25.06 14.42 -2.63
C SER A 44 -24.73 13.91 -4.04
N ARG A 45 -25.33 14.52 -5.08
CA ARG A 45 -25.13 14.12 -6.48
C ARG A 45 -23.66 14.22 -6.90
N TRP A 46 -22.96 15.29 -6.51
CA TRP A 46 -21.55 15.46 -6.86
C TRP A 46 -20.65 14.52 -6.07
N ILE A 47 -20.94 14.31 -4.79
CA ILE A 47 -20.20 13.35 -3.94
C ILE A 47 -20.33 11.94 -4.52
N LYS A 48 -21.53 11.54 -4.95
CA LYS A 48 -21.77 10.26 -5.62
C LYS A 48 -21.01 10.15 -6.94
N ALA A 49 -21.05 11.20 -7.78
CA ALA A 49 -20.33 11.23 -9.05
C ALA A 49 -18.81 11.07 -8.85
N ILE A 50 -18.24 11.76 -7.85
CA ILE A 50 -16.81 11.65 -7.52
C ILE A 50 -16.45 10.26 -6.98
N LYS A 51 -17.30 9.66 -6.14
CA LYS A 51 -17.09 8.28 -5.66
C LYS A 51 -17.12 7.27 -6.79
N VAL A 52 -18.06 7.40 -7.73
CA VAL A 52 -18.13 6.53 -8.91
C VAL A 52 -16.93 6.74 -9.82
N LEU A 53 -16.55 7.99 -10.08
CA LEU A 53 -15.38 8.31 -10.91
C LEU A 53 -14.09 7.76 -10.32
N SER A 54 -13.86 7.95 -9.02
CA SER A 54 -12.69 7.41 -8.33
C SER A 54 -12.66 5.88 -8.35
N GLY A 55 -13.80 5.21 -8.17
CA GLY A 55 -13.91 3.76 -8.32
C GLY A 55 -13.60 3.28 -9.74
N ILE A 56 -14.09 3.95 -10.79
CA ILE A 56 -13.76 3.62 -12.18
C ILE A 56 -12.27 3.83 -12.47
N LEU A 57 -11.67 4.89 -11.94
CA LEU A 57 -10.24 5.17 -12.12
C LEU A 57 -9.33 4.19 -11.38
N ILE A 58 -9.69 3.77 -10.15
CA ILE A 58 -8.92 2.75 -9.40
C ILE A 58 -9.00 1.40 -10.11
N THR A 59 -10.19 1.03 -10.60
CA THR A 59 -10.38 -0.23 -11.32
C THR A 59 -9.67 -0.24 -12.67
N SER A 60 -9.73 0.84 -13.45
CA SER A 60 -8.98 0.93 -14.70
C SER A 60 -7.47 0.93 -14.47
N LEU A 61 -6.98 1.60 -13.43
CA LEU A 61 -5.58 1.54 -13.02
C LEU A 61 -5.16 0.12 -12.63
N SER A 62 -6.04 -0.66 -11.99
CA SER A 62 -5.74 -2.05 -11.65
C SER A 62 -5.50 -2.92 -12.89
N LEU A 63 -6.35 -2.78 -13.90
CA LEU A 63 -6.20 -3.51 -15.17
C LEU A 63 -4.90 -3.13 -15.87
N PHE A 64 -4.62 -1.83 -15.93
CA PHE A 64 -3.40 -1.32 -16.53
C PHE A 64 -2.15 -1.81 -15.79
N ALA A 65 -2.10 -1.68 -14.46
CA ALA A 65 -0.97 -2.10 -13.65
C ALA A 65 -0.61 -3.58 -13.88
N PHE A 66 -1.61 -4.47 -13.83
CA PHE A 66 -1.38 -5.90 -14.06
C PHE A 66 -0.98 -6.23 -15.50
N SER A 67 -1.45 -5.47 -16.49
CA SER A 67 -1.06 -5.67 -17.89
C SER A 67 0.43 -5.39 -18.17
N THR A 68 1.10 -4.63 -17.29
CA THR A 68 2.53 -4.33 -17.43
C THR A 68 3.44 -5.45 -16.91
N SER A 69 2.89 -6.44 -16.20
CA SER A 69 3.65 -7.55 -15.64
C SER A 69 4.12 -8.52 -16.71
N ARG A 70 5.31 -9.11 -16.53
CA ARG A 70 5.90 -10.09 -17.47
C ARG A 70 5.50 -11.54 -17.17
N LEU A 71 4.61 -11.77 -16.21
CA LEU A 71 4.13 -13.10 -15.85
C LEU A 71 3.23 -13.72 -16.95
N ASN A 72 2.86 -14.99 -16.76
CA ASN A 72 2.02 -15.72 -17.69
C ASN A 72 0.69 -14.99 -17.98
N ARG A 73 0.36 -14.81 -19.26
CA ARG A 73 -0.84 -14.06 -19.70
C ARG A 73 -2.14 -14.60 -19.08
N CYS A 74 -2.30 -15.93 -19.01
CA CYS A 74 -3.48 -16.55 -18.39
C CYS A 74 -3.59 -16.18 -16.90
N PHE A 75 -2.48 -16.18 -16.17
CA PHE A 75 -2.45 -15.78 -14.77
C PHE A 75 -2.83 -14.29 -14.61
N ILE A 76 -2.25 -13.42 -15.43
CA ILE A 76 -2.56 -11.98 -15.41
C ILE A 76 -4.04 -11.73 -15.71
N LEU A 77 -4.63 -12.42 -16.70
CA LEU A 77 -6.06 -12.30 -17.02
C LEU A 77 -6.95 -12.72 -15.85
N VAL A 78 -6.61 -13.80 -15.14
CA VAL A 78 -7.34 -14.24 -13.94
C VAL A 78 -7.25 -13.17 -12.83
N VAL A 79 -6.07 -12.61 -12.59
CA VAL A 79 -5.87 -11.53 -11.61
C VAL A 79 -6.67 -10.28 -11.99
N GLN A 80 -6.63 -9.86 -13.25
CA GLN A 80 -7.42 -8.75 -13.76
C GLN A 80 -8.92 -8.97 -13.58
N LEU A 81 -9.42 -10.19 -13.84
CA LEU A 81 -10.83 -10.53 -13.64
C LEU A 81 -11.24 -10.42 -12.16
N PHE A 82 -10.42 -10.89 -11.23
CA PHE A 82 -10.70 -10.77 -9.79
C PHE A 82 -10.79 -9.30 -9.34
N PHE A 83 -9.84 -8.46 -9.77
CA PHE A 83 -9.84 -7.04 -9.40
C PHE A 83 -10.93 -6.24 -10.12
N LEU A 84 -11.28 -6.61 -11.36
CA LEU A 84 -12.44 -6.06 -12.06
C LEU A 84 -13.73 -6.38 -11.32
N LEU A 85 -13.92 -7.65 -10.94
CA LEU A 85 -15.09 -8.10 -10.17
C LEU A 85 -15.19 -7.33 -8.85
N SER A 86 -14.10 -7.26 -8.08
CA SER A 86 -14.06 -6.49 -6.83
C SER A 86 -14.40 -5.02 -7.06
N GLY A 87 -13.89 -4.42 -8.12
CA GLY A 87 -14.17 -3.07 -8.54
C GLY A 87 -15.65 -2.81 -8.84
N CYS A 88 -16.24 -3.68 -9.65
CA CYS A 88 -17.65 -3.63 -10.00
C CYS A 88 -18.55 -3.77 -8.76
N LEU A 89 -18.21 -4.65 -7.81
CA LEU A 89 -18.96 -4.82 -6.57
C LEU A 89 -18.92 -3.55 -5.69
N VAL A 90 -17.75 -2.92 -5.55
CA VAL A 90 -17.61 -1.65 -4.81
C VAL A 90 -18.42 -0.54 -5.47
N LEU A 91 -18.39 -0.45 -6.81
CA LEU A 91 -19.20 0.52 -7.57
C LEU A 91 -20.70 0.25 -7.43
N GLN A 92 -21.13 -1.01 -7.50
CA GLN A 92 -22.53 -1.40 -7.30
C GLN A 92 -23.02 -1.00 -5.92
N HIS A 93 -22.21 -1.24 -4.88
CA HIS A 93 -22.52 -0.83 -3.51
C HIS A 93 -22.65 0.69 -3.41
N ALA A 94 -21.70 1.44 -3.99
CA ALA A 94 -21.73 2.91 -4.01
C ALA A 94 -22.96 3.49 -4.74
N ILE A 95 -23.38 2.89 -5.85
CA ILE A 95 -24.52 3.39 -6.63
C ILE A 95 -25.85 3.10 -5.91
N LYS A 96 -26.00 1.90 -5.34
CA LYS A 96 -27.29 1.41 -4.81
C LYS A 96 -27.62 1.90 -3.40
N TYR A 97 -26.62 1.99 -2.52
CA TYR A 97 -26.88 2.20 -1.08
C TYR A 97 -26.56 3.60 -0.58
N GLN A 98 -25.97 4.48 -1.40
CA GLN A 98 -25.55 5.81 -0.94
C GLN A 98 -26.69 6.83 -0.78
N ASP A 99 -27.78 6.72 -1.55
CA ASP A 99 -28.89 7.71 -1.49
C ASP A 99 -30.05 7.28 -0.59
N ASN A 100 -30.14 5.99 -0.27
CA ASN A 100 -31.29 5.40 0.40
C ASN A 100 -30.91 4.94 1.81
N ASN A 101 -30.99 5.84 2.79
CA ASN A 101 -30.69 5.54 4.21
C ASN A 101 -31.44 4.30 4.74
N PHE A 102 -32.66 4.05 4.26
CA PHE A 102 -33.45 2.85 4.58
C PHE A 102 -32.92 1.55 3.96
N LEU A 103 -32.30 1.62 2.77
CA LEU A 103 -31.68 0.46 2.12
C LEU A 103 -30.25 0.23 2.63
N ALA A 104 -29.57 1.29 3.08
CA ALA A 104 -28.24 1.23 3.69
C ALA A 104 -28.25 0.49 5.04
N SER A 105 -29.35 0.52 5.80
CA SER A 105 -29.52 -0.27 7.03
C SER A 105 -30.05 -1.68 6.80
N GLY A 106 -30.41 -2.02 5.55
CA GLY A 106 -30.95 -3.34 5.21
C GLY A 106 -29.87 -4.42 5.20
N GLY A 107 -30.25 -5.65 5.54
CA GLY A 107 -29.35 -6.82 5.51
C GLY A 107 -28.70 -7.08 4.14
N GLY A 108 -29.26 -6.56 3.06
CA GLY A 108 -28.66 -6.62 1.72
C GLY A 108 -27.40 -5.77 1.56
N ALA A 109 -27.30 -4.62 2.23
CA ALA A 109 -26.11 -3.77 2.19
C ALA A 109 -24.94 -4.42 2.94
N THR A 110 -25.23 -4.95 4.14
CA THR A 110 -24.23 -5.65 4.95
C THR A 110 -23.74 -6.92 4.27
N PHE A 111 -24.64 -7.70 3.66
CA PHE A 111 -24.27 -8.90 2.90
C PHE A 111 -23.37 -8.58 1.70
N ILE A 112 -23.67 -7.51 0.94
CA ILE A 112 -22.81 -7.10 -0.18
C ILE A 112 -21.44 -6.62 0.30
N ALA A 113 -21.37 -5.87 1.40
CA ALA A 113 -20.10 -5.47 1.99
C ALA A 113 -19.26 -6.70 2.44
N GLN A 114 -19.89 -7.72 3.02
CA GLN A 114 -19.22 -8.98 3.38
C GLN A 114 -18.70 -9.73 2.14
N ILE A 115 -19.47 -9.77 1.05
CA ILE A 115 -19.00 -10.34 -0.22
C ILE A 115 -17.78 -9.56 -0.73
N ILE A 116 -17.80 -8.22 -0.67
CA ILE A 116 -16.65 -7.39 -1.08
C ILE A 116 -15.42 -7.75 -0.25
N TYR A 117 -15.53 -7.84 1.08
CA TYR A 117 -14.41 -8.25 1.93
C TYR A 117 -13.86 -9.63 1.57
N ALA A 118 -14.73 -10.60 1.34
CA ALA A 118 -14.34 -11.96 0.97
C ALA A 118 -13.63 -12.00 -0.39
N VAL A 119 -14.22 -11.39 -1.43
CA VAL A 119 -13.65 -11.37 -2.78
C VAL A 119 -12.31 -10.66 -2.81
N LEU A 120 -12.20 -9.52 -2.12
CA LEU A 120 -10.97 -8.74 -2.04
C LEU A 120 -9.86 -9.48 -1.28
N GLY A 121 -10.19 -10.12 -0.15
CA GLY A 121 -9.29 -10.97 0.60
C GLY A 121 -8.80 -12.17 -0.22
N ILE A 122 -9.70 -12.87 -0.91
CA ILE A 122 -9.35 -14.00 -1.77
C ILE A 122 -8.45 -13.54 -2.93
N ALA A 123 -8.79 -12.43 -3.59
CA ALA A 123 -8.00 -11.89 -4.71
C ALA A 123 -6.57 -11.55 -4.28
N THR A 124 -6.41 -10.88 -3.14
CA THR A 124 -5.09 -10.51 -2.60
C THR A 124 -4.26 -11.71 -2.16
N CYS A 125 -4.86 -12.64 -1.42
CA CYS A 125 -4.21 -13.88 -1.02
C CYS A 125 -3.80 -14.72 -2.25
N PHE A 126 -4.67 -14.81 -3.26
CA PHE A 126 -4.38 -15.51 -4.51
C PHE A 126 -3.16 -14.93 -5.21
N VAL A 127 -3.08 -13.60 -5.38
CA VAL A 127 -1.90 -12.97 -6.00
C VAL A 127 -0.64 -13.18 -5.16
N ALA A 128 -0.70 -12.96 -3.85
CA ALA A 128 0.45 -13.08 -2.96
C ALA A 128 1.01 -14.51 -2.93
N VAL A 129 0.13 -15.52 -2.93
CA VAL A 129 0.53 -16.93 -2.90
C VAL A 129 0.98 -17.41 -4.27
N ALA A 130 0.28 -17.08 -5.35
CA ALA A 130 0.51 -17.65 -6.68
C ALA A 130 1.59 -16.93 -7.51
N SER A 131 1.82 -15.63 -7.29
CA SER A 131 2.79 -14.86 -8.09
C SER A 131 4.21 -15.46 -8.12
N PRO A 132 4.78 -16.02 -7.02
CA PRO A 132 6.15 -16.55 -7.06
C PRO A 132 6.24 -17.91 -7.76
N TRP A 133 5.12 -18.63 -7.89
CA TRP A 133 5.06 -19.92 -8.58
C TRP A 133 4.88 -19.77 -10.08
N MET A 134 4.21 -18.71 -10.51
CA MET A 134 3.83 -18.50 -11.91
C MET A 134 4.91 -17.83 -12.77
N PHE A 135 6.04 -17.43 -12.18
CA PHE A 135 7.15 -16.83 -12.94
C PHE A 135 7.85 -17.89 -13.81
N PRO A 136 8.02 -17.66 -15.13
CA PRO A 136 8.68 -18.60 -16.00
C PRO A 136 10.19 -18.67 -15.72
N ILE A 137 10.71 -19.88 -15.52
CA ILE A 137 12.14 -20.13 -15.34
C ILE A 137 12.73 -20.59 -16.66
N TYR A 138 13.52 -19.73 -17.31
CA TYR A 138 14.26 -20.07 -18.53
C TYR A 138 15.75 -20.21 -18.20
N ILE A 139 16.30 -21.42 -18.34
CA ILE A 139 17.74 -21.65 -18.27
C ILE A 139 18.28 -21.43 -19.68
N HIS A 140 18.81 -20.23 -19.94
CA HIS A 140 19.57 -20.01 -21.18
C HIS A 140 20.99 -20.54 -20.97
N VAL A 141 21.30 -21.68 -21.59
CA VAL A 141 22.68 -22.15 -21.73
C VAL A 141 23.30 -21.31 -22.85
N ASN A 142 24.03 -20.25 -22.50
CA ASN A 142 24.87 -19.58 -23.49
C ASN A 142 26.08 -20.46 -23.77
N SER A 143 26.16 -20.99 -24.99
CA SER A 143 27.25 -21.85 -25.49
C SER A 143 28.51 -21.08 -25.89
N SER A 144 28.63 -19.78 -25.57
CA SER A 144 29.74 -18.95 -26.05
C SER A 144 30.29 -17.98 -24.97
N SER A 145 31.41 -18.36 -24.35
CA SER A 145 32.62 -17.52 -24.22
C SER A 145 33.65 -18.15 -23.27
N ASN A 146 34.89 -18.17 -23.75
CA ASN A 146 36.10 -18.75 -23.16
C ASN A 146 36.36 -18.37 -21.69
N GLY A 147 36.74 -19.37 -20.89
CA GLY A 147 37.62 -19.18 -19.72
C GLY A 147 37.00 -19.24 -18.31
N GLN A 148 35.69 -19.42 -18.15
CA GLN A 148 35.07 -19.62 -16.83
C GLN A 148 34.61 -21.06 -16.62
N SER A 149 34.81 -21.60 -15.41
CA SER A 149 34.34 -22.95 -15.07
C SER A 149 32.81 -23.07 -15.32
N PRO A 150 32.32 -24.16 -15.91
CA PRO A 150 30.89 -24.34 -16.19
C PRO A 150 30.02 -24.19 -14.93
N ALA A 151 30.52 -24.60 -13.77
CA ALA A 151 29.85 -24.44 -12.48
C ALA A 151 29.64 -22.97 -12.07
N SER A 152 30.60 -22.07 -12.34
CA SER A 152 30.48 -20.65 -11.99
C SER A 152 29.53 -19.90 -12.92
N GLN A 153 29.44 -20.29 -14.20
CA GLN A 153 28.48 -19.73 -15.15
C GLN A 153 27.04 -20.17 -14.84
N ILE A 154 26.83 -21.44 -14.50
CA ILE A 154 25.51 -21.97 -14.08
C ILE A 154 25.02 -21.24 -12.81
N ALA A 155 25.89 -21.07 -11.81
CA ALA A 155 25.56 -20.36 -10.58
C ALA A 155 25.22 -18.87 -10.82
N LYS A 156 25.92 -18.21 -11.75
CA LYS A 156 25.67 -16.81 -12.11
C LYS A 156 24.35 -16.65 -12.86
N ASN A 157 24.06 -17.50 -13.83
CA ASN A 157 22.80 -17.47 -14.58
C ASN A 157 21.60 -17.77 -13.67
N GLN A 158 21.75 -18.71 -12.73
CA GLN A 158 20.76 -19.02 -11.71
C GLN A 158 20.46 -17.82 -10.80
N MET A 159 21.50 -17.10 -10.36
CA MET A 159 21.35 -15.94 -9.49
C MET A 159 20.61 -14.78 -10.18
N VAL A 160 20.91 -14.53 -11.45
CA VAL A 160 20.23 -13.50 -12.26
C VAL A 160 18.74 -13.85 -12.43
N HIS A 161 18.45 -15.14 -12.68
CA HIS A 161 17.08 -15.60 -12.86
C HIS A 161 16.25 -15.51 -11.56
N LEU A 162 16.83 -15.97 -10.44
CA LEU A 162 16.21 -15.87 -9.12
C LEU A 162 15.84 -14.42 -8.80
N LEU A 163 16.77 -13.48 -9.00
CA LEU A 163 16.56 -12.06 -8.73
C LEU A 163 15.45 -11.46 -9.61
N GLY A 164 15.40 -11.84 -10.90
CA GLY A 164 14.32 -11.44 -11.80
C GLY A 164 12.95 -11.95 -11.35
N GLY A 165 12.86 -13.20 -10.89
CA GLY A 165 11.62 -13.78 -10.39
C GLY A 165 11.15 -13.17 -9.08
N LEU A 166 12.07 -12.92 -8.14
CA LEU A 166 11.77 -12.19 -6.90
C LEU A 166 11.19 -10.81 -7.21
N LYS A 167 11.82 -10.07 -8.12
CA LYS A 167 11.41 -8.71 -8.51
C LYS A 167 10.00 -8.69 -9.11
N GLU A 168 9.74 -9.48 -10.14
CA GLU A 168 8.43 -9.43 -10.82
C GLU A 168 7.28 -9.91 -9.92
N SER A 169 7.53 -10.90 -9.06
CA SER A 169 6.52 -11.39 -8.10
C SER A 169 6.23 -10.39 -6.97
N SER A 170 7.26 -9.74 -6.40
CA SER A 170 7.06 -8.68 -5.40
C SER A 170 6.43 -7.42 -6.02
N TYR A 171 6.78 -7.06 -7.26
CA TYR A 171 6.15 -5.96 -7.98
C TYR A 171 4.64 -6.18 -8.15
N LEU A 172 4.25 -7.37 -8.63
CA LEU A 172 2.85 -7.73 -8.83
C LEU A 172 2.08 -7.79 -7.51
N THR A 173 2.68 -8.39 -6.48
CA THR A 173 2.07 -8.51 -5.14
C THR A 173 1.90 -7.13 -4.49
N GLY A 174 2.88 -6.24 -4.63
CA GLY A 174 2.79 -4.87 -4.14
C GLY A 174 1.66 -4.07 -4.80
N TRP A 175 1.49 -4.17 -6.13
CA TRP A 175 0.32 -3.57 -6.79
C TRP A 175 -1.00 -4.14 -6.29
N ALA A 176 -1.09 -5.46 -6.11
CA ALA A 176 -2.30 -6.10 -5.59
C ALA A 176 -2.65 -5.60 -4.19
N TYR A 177 -1.67 -5.38 -3.30
CA TYR A 177 -1.91 -4.80 -1.97
C TYR A 177 -2.38 -3.34 -2.02
N MET A 178 -1.75 -2.52 -2.86
CA MET A 178 -2.11 -1.11 -3.01
C MET A 178 -3.52 -0.93 -3.57
N LEU A 179 -3.86 -1.69 -4.60
CA LEU A 179 -5.14 -1.63 -5.28
C LEU A 179 -6.25 -2.22 -4.43
N SER A 180 -5.98 -3.32 -3.74
CA SER A 180 -6.98 -3.91 -2.85
C SER A 180 -7.27 -3.02 -1.66
N TRP A 181 -6.23 -2.49 -1.01
CA TRP A 181 -6.40 -1.57 0.09
C TRP A 181 -7.16 -0.31 -0.33
N SER A 182 -6.89 0.26 -1.51
CA SER A 182 -7.65 1.42 -2.00
C SER A 182 -9.11 1.09 -2.31
N LEU A 183 -9.43 -0.08 -2.89
CA LEU A 183 -10.81 -0.55 -3.07
C LEU A 183 -11.53 -0.77 -1.72
N LEU A 184 -10.83 -1.31 -0.73
CA LEU A 184 -11.36 -1.44 0.64
C LEU A 184 -11.70 -0.07 1.24
N GLN A 185 -10.81 0.91 1.08
CA GLN A 185 -11.01 2.27 1.59
C GLN A 185 -12.14 3.00 0.87
N LEU A 186 -12.37 2.77 -0.43
CA LEU A 186 -13.54 3.29 -1.14
C LEU A 186 -14.88 2.77 -0.58
N LEU A 187 -14.88 1.56 -0.03
CA LEU A 187 -16.04 0.99 0.64
C LEU A 187 -16.20 1.59 2.05
N LEU A 188 -15.12 1.63 2.82
CA LEU A 188 -15.15 1.95 4.26
C LEU A 188 -15.21 3.45 4.58
N GLN A 189 -14.48 4.28 3.82
CA GLN A 189 -14.43 5.71 4.13
C GLN A 189 -15.69 6.45 3.70
N GLN A 190 -15.89 7.61 4.33
CA GLN A 190 -16.89 8.58 3.91
C GLN A 190 -16.78 8.87 2.40
N PRO A 191 -17.91 8.94 1.67
CA PRO A 191 -17.91 9.17 0.22
C PRO A 191 -17.11 10.40 -0.24
N ILE A 192 -17.01 11.41 0.62
CA ILE A 192 -16.25 12.64 0.37
C ILE A 192 -14.73 12.42 0.24
N ASN A 193 -14.20 11.37 0.87
CA ASN A 193 -12.78 11.06 0.88
C ASN A 193 -12.37 10.11 -0.27
N SER A 194 -13.31 9.74 -1.14
CA SER A 194 -13.06 8.84 -2.28
C SER A 194 -11.99 9.36 -3.27
N MET A 195 -11.99 10.66 -3.57
CA MET A 195 -10.99 11.27 -4.44
C MET A 195 -9.60 11.36 -3.78
N PRO A 196 -9.45 11.80 -2.52
CA PRO A 196 -8.19 11.68 -1.78
C PRO A 196 -7.59 10.28 -1.78
N ILE A 197 -8.40 9.22 -1.64
CA ILE A 197 -7.89 7.83 -1.70
C ILE A 197 -7.24 7.55 -3.06
N LEU A 198 -7.89 7.91 -4.17
CA LEU A 198 -7.33 7.77 -5.52
C LEU A 198 -6.03 8.59 -5.65
N LEU A 199 -6.04 9.84 -5.19
CA LEU A 199 -4.87 10.72 -5.29
C LEU A 199 -3.69 10.19 -4.45
N LEU A 200 -3.94 9.61 -3.28
CA LEU A 200 -2.91 8.96 -2.46
C LEU A 200 -2.33 7.73 -3.15
N LEU A 201 -3.15 6.91 -3.80
CA LEU A 201 -2.70 5.77 -4.61
C LEU A 201 -1.80 6.24 -5.78
N LEU A 202 -2.21 7.30 -6.48
CA LEU A 202 -1.43 7.87 -7.58
C LEU A 202 -0.13 8.52 -7.08
N GLN A 203 -0.18 9.26 -5.97
CA GLN A 203 0.99 9.91 -5.37
C GLN A 203 2.04 8.88 -4.93
N THR A 204 1.60 7.81 -4.28
CA THR A 204 2.48 6.74 -3.79
C THR A 204 3.08 5.93 -4.94
N SER A 205 2.29 5.50 -5.91
CA SER A 205 2.81 4.80 -7.10
C SER A 205 3.78 5.69 -7.92
N ALA A 206 3.45 6.96 -8.12
CA ALA A 206 4.34 7.91 -8.81
C ALA A 206 5.65 8.14 -8.04
N SER A 207 5.60 8.22 -6.70
CA SER A 207 6.79 8.39 -5.87
C SER A 207 7.73 7.18 -5.95
N VAL A 208 7.19 5.95 -5.93
CA VAL A 208 7.99 4.74 -6.15
C VAL A 208 8.63 4.80 -7.53
N ILE A 209 7.87 5.10 -8.59
CA ILE A 209 8.38 5.21 -9.97
C ILE A 209 9.48 6.27 -10.11
N TYR A 210 9.34 7.40 -9.43
CA TYR A 210 10.31 8.48 -9.44
C TYR A 210 11.65 8.03 -8.82
N PHE A 211 11.62 7.33 -7.68
CA PHE A 211 12.81 6.80 -7.03
C PHE A 211 13.55 5.73 -7.84
N LEU A 212 12.90 5.11 -8.82
CA LEU A 212 13.53 4.11 -9.70
C LEU A 212 14.49 4.72 -10.71
N ASN A 213 14.10 5.86 -11.27
CA ASN A 213 14.72 6.36 -12.50
C ASN A 213 15.92 7.27 -12.22
N ASP A 214 16.16 7.64 -10.96
CA ASP A 214 17.24 8.54 -10.60
C ASP A 214 18.56 7.76 -10.42
N GLY A 215 19.48 7.96 -11.37
CA GLY A 215 20.80 7.31 -11.38
C GLY A 215 21.81 7.92 -10.42
N VAL A 216 21.41 8.89 -9.59
CA VAL A 216 22.25 9.50 -8.55
C VAL A 216 21.99 8.76 -7.24
N ALA A 217 23.07 8.35 -6.56
CA ALA A 217 23.06 7.54 -5.34
C ALA A 217 22.39 8.23 -4.14
N ARG A 218 21.07 8.41 -4.17
CA ARG A 218 20.29 8.79 -3.00
C ARG A 218 20.25 7.63 -2.02
N LYS A 219 20.40 7.96 -0.73
CA LYS A 219 20.33 6.99 0.35
C LYS A 219 18.89 6.43 0.40
N THR A 220 18.74 5.12 0.30
CA THR A 220 17.47 4.37 0.46
C THR A 220 16.67 4.83 1.68
N CYS A 221 17.36 5.17 2.78
CA CYS A 221 16.75 5.70 4.00
C CYS A 221 15.91 6.97 3.75
N VAL A 222 16.39 7.91 2.93
CA VAL A 222 15.68 9.15 2.62
C VAL A 222 14.44 8.89 1.76
N GLU A 223 14.54 7.96 0.82
CA GLU A 223 13.41 7.59 -0.06
C GLU A 223 12.29 6.94 0.74
N VAL A 224 12.63 5.98 1.61
CA VAL A 224 11.67 5.29 2.49
C VAL A 224 11.07 6.27 3.50
N ALA A 225 11.88 7.16 4.06
CA ALA A 225 11.37 8.21 4.95
C ALA A 225 10.40 9.15 4.22
N ALA A 226 10.71 9.56 2.99
CA ALA A 226 9.82 10.39 2.18
C ALA A 226 8.50 9.68 1.88
N LEU A 227 8.53 8.40 1.51
CA LEU A 227 7.33 7.57 1.37
C LEU A 227 6.51 7.56 2.66
N TYR A 228 7.16 7.25 3.79
CA TYR A 228 6.50 7.22 5.10
C TYR A 228 5.81 8.56 5.43
N PHE A 229 6.48 9.70 5.17
CA PHE A 229 5.88 11.01 5.39
C PHE A 229 4.72 11.33 4.44
N ILE A 230 4.69 10.80 3.21
CA ILE A 230 3.50 10.88 2.34
C ILE A 230 2.31 10.18 3.02
N GLY A 231 2.54 9.01 3.62
CA GLY A 231 1.51 8.26 4.34
C GLY A 231 0.96 9.03 5.53
N MET A 232 1.85 9.62 6.34
CA MET A 232 1.48 10.44 7.48
C MET A 232 0.78 11.74 7.07
N ALA A 233 1.23 12.39 5.99
CA ALA A 233 0.56 13.58 5.46
C ALA A 233 -0.85 13.25 4.94
N GLY A 234 -1.01 12.10 4.27
CA GLY A 234 -2.30 11.64 3.79
C GLY A 234 -3.27 11.28 4.92
N HIS A 235 -2.80 10.91 6.12
CA HIS A 235 -3.69 10.73 7.28
C HIS A 235 -4.46 12.02 7.59
N PHE A 236 -3.78 13.16 7.59
CA PHE A 236 -4.42 14.48 7.75
C PHE A 236 -5.18 14.90 6.48
N GLY A 237 -4.67 14.53 5.29
CA GLY A 237 -5.35 14.76 4.02
C GLY A 237 -6.71 14.06 3.87
N LEU A 238 -6.99 13.06 4.70
CA LEU A 238 -8.30 12.39 4.81
C LEU A 238 -9.22 13.03 5.87
N GLY A 239 -8.79 14.11 6.53
CA GLY A 239 -9.60 14.87 7.50
C GLY A 239 -9.37 14.47 8.97
N ASN A 240 -8.45 13.56 9.26
CA ASN A 240 -8.13 13.20 10.64
C ASN A 240 -7.33 14.31 11.33
N THR A 241 -7.55 14.54 12.63
CA THR A 241 -6.88 15.61 13.40
C THR A 241 -6.14 15.14 14.65
N ASN A 242 -5.92 13.82 14.81
CA ASN A 242 -5.42 13.20 16.04
C ASN A 242 -6.27 13.53 17.29
N THR A 243 -7.58 13.76 17.09
CA THR A 243 -8.58 13.90 18.15
C THR A 243 -9.56 12.74 18.03
N LEU A 244 -9.99 12.19 19.17
CA LEU A 244 -10.91 11.03 19.18
C LEU A 244 -12.24 11.32 18.45
N ALA A 245 -12.64 12.59 18.35
CA ALA A 245 -13.83 13.02 17.62
C ALA A 245 -13.74 12.81 16.10
N THR A 246 -12.54 12.72 15.53
CA THR A 246 -12.36 12.48 14.09
C THR A 246 -12.37 11.01 13.68
N ILE A 247 -12.44 10.09 14.65
CA ILE A 247 -12.49 8.66 14.36
C ILE A 247 -13.88 8.31 13.81
N ASP A 248 -13.92 7.77 12.59
CA ASP A 248 -15.17 7.39 11.93
C ASP A 248 -15.73 6.09 12.48
N VAL A 249 -16.61 6.22 13.47
CA VAL A 249 -17.34 5.09 14.06
C VAL A 249 -18.41 4.57 13.10
N ALA A 250 -19.01 5.41 12.26
CA ALA A 250 -20.09 4.99 11.36
C ALA A 250 -19.57 4.06 10.26
N GLY A 251 -18.44 4.41 9.65
CA GLY A 251 -17.77 3.56 8.67
C GLY A 251 -17.35 2.20 9.23
N ALA A 252 -17.04 2.13 10.53
CA ALA A 252 -16.60 0.92 11.21
C ALA A 252 -17.68 -0.17 11.34
N PHE A 253 -18.95 0.16 11.11
CA PHE A 253 -20.07 -0.78 11.14
C PHE A 253 -20.49 -1.29 9.75
N ILE A 254 -19.84 -0.84 8.68
CA ILE A 254 -20.13 -1.33 7.33
C ILE A 254 -19.83 -2.84 7.26
N GLY A 255 -20.84 -3.64 6.91
CA GLY A 255 -20.71 -5.10 6.79
C GLY A 255 -20.75 -5.89 8.11
N ILE A 256 -20.96 -5.24 9.26
CA ILE A 256 -21.12 -5.92 10.55
C ILE A 256 -22.61 -6.22 10.79
N SER A 257 -22.97 -7.51 10.92
CA SER A 257 -24.35 -7.95 11.16
C SER A 257 -24.72 -8.00 12.65
N SER A 258 -23.78 -8.38 13.51
CA SER A 258 -23.95 -8.43 14.97
C SER A 258 -23.00 -7.46 15.64
N HIS A 259 -23.48 -6.68 16.61
CA HIS A 259 -22.66 -5.72 17.34
C HIS A 259 -21.43 -6.42 17.99
N SER A 260 -20.26 -6.22 17.40
CA SER A 260 -18.98 -6.77 17.84
C SER A 260 -17.98 -5.62 17.97
N THR A 261 -17.56 -5.35 19.20
CA THR A 261 -16.62 -4.28 19.53
C THR A 261 -15.23 -4.52 18.92
N LEU A 262 -14.81 -5.77 18.82
CA LEU A 262 -13.52 -6.15 18.25
C LEU A 262 -13.50 -5.91 16.73
N LEU A 263 -14.52 -6.39 16.02
CA LEU A 263 -14.58 -6.27 14.55
C LEU A 263 -14.70 -4.79 14.14
N SER A 264 -15.57 -4.03 14.80
CA SER A 264 -15.68 -2.58 14.57
C SER A 264 -14.37 -1.87 14.92
N GLY A 265 -13.67 -2.28 15.98
CA GLY A 265 -12.36 -1.74 16.34
C GLY A 265 -11.31 -1.94 15.24
N ILE A 266 -11.27 -3.13 14.62
CA ILE A 266 -10.36 -3.42 13.50
C ILE A 266 -10.72 -2.56 12.28
N LEU A 267 -12.00 -2.45 11.90
CA LEU A 267 -12.41 -1.62 10.76
C LEU A 267 -12.12 -0.13 11.02
N MET A 268 -12.38 0.35 12.23
CA MET A 268 -12.07 1.71 12.67
C MET A 268 -10.56 2.01 12.57
N PHE A 269 -9.73 1.04 12.96
CA PHE A 269 -8.28 1.11 12.77
C PHE A 269 -7.90 1.18 11.29
N CYS A 270 -8.50 0.33 10.44
CA CYS A 270 -8.28 0.34 8.99
C CYS A 270 -8.70 1.68 8.35
N ILE A 271 -9.78 2.30 8.80
CA ILE A 271 -10.25 3.62 8.30
C ILE A 271 -9.28 4.72 8.75
N THR A 272 -8.93 4.76 10.04
CA THR A 272 -8.09 5.81 10.62
C THR A 272 -6.68 5.80 10.04
N TYR A 273 -6.10 4.60 9.86
CA TYR A 273 -4.74 4.40 9.35
C TYR A 273 -4.69 4.04 7.86
N ALA A 274 -5.73 4.41 7.10
CA ALA A 274 -5.84 4.14 5.67
C ALA A 274 -4.60 4.58 4.87
N SER A 275 -4.16 5.82 5.04
CA SER A 275 -3.03 6.37 4.30
C SER A 275 -1.66 5.82 4.73
N PRO A 276 -1.32 5.78 6.04
CA PRO A 276 -0.08 5.16 6.50
C PRO A 276 0.04 3.69 6.09
N MET A 277 -1.03 2.90 6.23
CA MET A 277 -1.03 1.49 5.83
C MET A 277 -0.83 1.32 4.32
N LEU A 278 -1.48 2.16 3.50
CA LEU A 278 -1.28 2.16 2.03
C LEU A 278 0.21 2.33 1.69
N VAL A 279 0.89 3.30 2.30
CA VAL A 279 2.33 3.48 2.06
C VAL A 279 3.16 2.31 2.54
N LEU A 280 2.86 1.73 3.71
CA LEU A 280 3.59 0.57 4.22
C LEU A 280 3.44 -0.64 3.27
N LEU A 281 2.24 -0.89 2.75
CA LEU A 281 1.99 -1.92 1.75
C LEU A 281 2.74 -1.65 0.42
N SER A 282 2.92 -0.38 0.05
CA SER A 282 3.69 0.01 -1.14
C SER A 282 5.18 -0.36 -1.06
N LEU A 283 5.70 -0.64 0.15
CA LEU A 283 7.11 -0.99 0.33
C LEU A 283 7.48 -2.32 -0.32
N VAL A 284 6.54 -3.26 -0.46
CA VAL A 284 6.73 -4.52 -1.23
C VAL A 284 7.13 -4.18 -2.68
N MET A 285 6.40 -3.24 -3.29
CA MET A 285 6.71 -2.75 -4.64
C MET A 285 8.02 -1.95 -4.66
N TYR A 286 8.34 -1.18 -3.63
CA TYR A 286 9.59 -0.40 -3.58
C TYR A 286 10.84 -1.30 -3.51
N ILE A 287 10.81 -2.33 -2.65
CA ILE A 287 11.90 -3.31 -2.47
C ILE A 287 12.22 -4.00 -3.79
N SER A 288 11.18 -4.45 -4.50
CA SER A 288 11.27 -5.08 -5.82
C SER A 288 12.17 -4.31 -6.80
N ILE A 289 12.03 -3.00 -6.86
CA ILE A 289 12.52 -2.24 -8.01
C ILE A 289 13.88 -1.56 -7.74
N LYS A 290 14.25 -1.33 -6.48
CA LYS A 290 15.50 -0.62 -6.10
C LYS A 290 16.78 -1.45 -6.34
N ASP A 291 16.68 -2.78 -6.40
CA ASP A 291 17.85 -3.68 -6.37
C ASP A 291 18.74 -3.66 -7.65
N GLU A 292 18.41 -2.85 -8.66
CA GLU A 292 19.26 -2.72 -9.87
C GLU A 292 20.49 -1.82 -9.70
N SER A 293 20.53 -0.92 -8.73
CA SER A 293 21.58 0.11 -8.69
C SER A 293 22.86 -0.30 -7.94
N HIS A 294 22.82 -1.30 -7.05
CA HIS A 294 23.98 -1.70 -6.24
C HIS A 294 24.58 -3.06 -6.63
N SER A 295 23.86 -3.91 -7.35
CA SER A 295 24.33 -5.25 -7.73
C SER A 295 25.10 -5.27 -9.06
N ARG A 296 26.07 -4.36 -9.23
CA ARG A 296 27.06 -4.42 -10.32
C ARG A 296 28.50 -4.61 -9.83
N SER A 297 28.70 -4.84 -8.53
CA SER A 297 30.01 -5.14 -7.97
C SER A 297 30.14 -6.62 -7.65
N ASN A 298 31.07 -7.27 -8.34
CA ASN A 298 31.51 -8.65 -8.18
C ASN A 298 31.69 -9.01 -6.69
N LYS A 299 30.77 -9.78 -6.11
CA LYS A 299 31.08 -10.62 -4.96
C LYS A 299 30.05 -11.73 -4.80
N THR A 300 30.58 -12.94 -4.72
CA THR A 300 30.00 -14.22 -4.27
C THR A 300 29.47 -14.11 -2.83
N THR A 301 28.59 -13.15 -2.57
CA THR A 301 27.93 -12.98 -1.27
C THR A 301 26.66 -13.80 -1.25
N ASN A 302 26.48 -14.55 -0.17
CA ASN A 302 25.29 -15.38 0.04
C ASN A 302 24.03 -14.53 -0.20
N ILE A 303 23.15 -14.98 -1.09
CA ILE A 303 21.91 -14.27 -1.46
C ILE A 303 21.08 -13.93 -0.23
N GLY A 304 21.10 -14.77 0.81
CA GLY A 304 20.44 -14.49 2.08
C GLY A 304 21.01 -13.29 2.85
N LEU A 305 22.29 -12.97 2.71
CA LEU A 305 22.89 -11.75 3.27
C LEU A 305 22.53 -10.52 2.43
N LEU A 306 22.46 -10.65 1.10
CA LEU A 306 22.01 -9.58 0.21
C LEU A 306 20.54 -9.21 0.51
N LEU A 307 19.66 -10.21 0.61
CA LEU A 307 18.25 -10.01 0.95
C LEU A 307 18.08 -9.37 2.32
N LYS A 308 18.85 -9.81 3.33
CA LYS A 308 18.85 -9.17 4.65
C LYS A 308 19.26 -7.69 4.55
N ALA A 309 20.27 -7.37 3.75
CA ALA A 309 20.71 -5.98 3.57
C ALA A 309 19.69 -5.12 2.82
N VAL A 310 19.06 -5.66 1.78
CA VAL A 310 18.05 -4.98 0.95
C VAL A 310 16.74 -4.76 1.73
N LEU A 311 16.31 -5.74 2.53
CA LEU A 311 15.11 -5.65 3.36
C LEU A 311 15.30 -4.82 4.63
N ALA A 312 16.52 -4.79 5.20
CA ALA A 312 16.76 -4.13 6.47
C ALA A 312 16.40 -2.64 6.44
N ILE A 313 16.85 -1.89 5.42
CA ILE A 313 16.65 -0.44 5.41
C ILE A 313 15.16 -0.05 5.24
N PRO A 314 14.40 -0.60 4.26
CA PRO A 314 12.99 -0.25 4.09
C PRO A 314 12.09 -0.60 5.28
N LEU A 315 12.43 -1.65 6.04
CA LEU A 315 11.67 -2.07 7.22
C LEU A 315 12.11 -1.30 8.48
N LEU A 316 13.41 -1.03 8.63
CA LEU A 316 13.96 -0.38 9.83
C LEU A 316 13.62 1.10 9.91
N VAL A 317 13.54 1.80 8.77
CA VAL A 317 13.29 3.26 8.77
C VAL A 317 11.92 3.62 9.35
N PRO A 318 10.79 3.05 8.91
CA PRO A 318 9.49 3.30 9.53
C PRO A 318 9.46 2.91 11.01
N LEU A 319 10.10 1.80 11.39
CA LEU A 319 10.20 1.37 12.79
C LEU A 319 10.95 2.40 13.66
N CYS A 320 12.13 2.84 13.21
CA CYS A 320 12.96 3.82 13.93
C CYS A 320 12.25 5.18 14.07
N ILE A 321 11.61 5.66 13.00
CA ILE A 321 10.87 6.94 13.06
C ILE A 321 9.75 6.83 14.11
N ASN A 322 8.99 5.73 14.12
CA ASN A 322 7.92 5.54 15.11
C ASN A 322 8.42 5.30 16.52
N SER A 323 9.52 4.58 16.71
CA SER A 323 10.08 4.38 18.05
C SER A 323 10.55 5.70 18.65
N VAL A 324 11.19 6.57 17.86
CA VAL A 324 11.59 7.91 18.30
C VAL A 324 10.37 8.75 18.67
N LEU A 325 9.32 8.74 17.83
CA LEU A 325 8.07 9.45 18.14
C LEU A 325 7.40 8.90 19.41
N LEU A 326 7.30 7.59 19.57
CA LEU A 326 6.71 6.96 20.76
C LEU A 326 7.48 7.37 22.02
N ILE A 327 8.82 7.29 22.00
CA ILE A 327 9.66 7.71 23.13
C ILE A 327 9.44 9.19 23.43
N ALA A 328 9.47 10.06 22.42
CA ALA A 328 9.26 11.50 22.62
C ALA A 328 7.90 11.80 23.26
N TYR A 329 6.81 11.18 22.78
CA TYR A 329 5.49 11.38 23.36
C TYR A 329 5.33 10.74 24.75
N THR A 330 6.02 9.62 25.05
CA THR A 330 6.06 9.09 26.43
C THR A 330 6.73 10.06 27.39
N ILE A 331 7.85 10.67 27.00
CA ILE A 331 8.57 11.65 27.84
C ILE A 331 7.67 12.87 28.10
N VAL A 332 7.04 13.41 27.05
CA VAL A 332 6.11 14.55 27.19
C VAL A 332 4.94 14.19 28.11
N LEU A 333 4.36 12.99 27.98
CA LEU A 333 3.24 12.56 28.82
C LEU A 333 3.66 12.41 30.29
N LEU A 334 4.87 11.91 30.56
CA LEU A 334 5.43 11.82 31.91
C LEU A 334 5.70 13.21 32.50
N GLN A 335 6.24 14.15 31.73
CA GLN A 335 6.51 15.52 32.17
C GLN A 335 5.21 16.28 32.45
N MET A 336 4.21 16.13 31.57
CA MET A 336 2.92 16.83 31.68
C MET A 336 1.91 16.08 32.55
N ARG A 337 2.34 15.06 33.32
CA ARG A 337 1.45 14.18 34.10
C ARG A 337 0.56 14.94 35.09
N ASN A 338 1.10 15.98 35.71
CA ASN A 338 0.38 16.78 36.71
C ASN A 338 -0.32 18.00 36.08
N HIS A 339 -0.24 18.18 34.76
CA HIS A 339 -0.88 19.27 34.05
C HIS A 339 -2.37 18.96 33.81
N LEU A 340 -3.24 19.97 33.96
CA LEU A 340 -4.69 19.85 33.70
C LEU A 340 -5.07 19.36 32.30
N PHE A 341 -4.14 19.40 31.33
CA PHE A 341 -4.37 19.03 29.93
C PHE A 341 -3.93 17.60 29.60
N ILE A 342 -3.49 16.82 30.60
CA ILE A 342 -3.04 15.43 30.37
C ILE A 342 -4.13 14.60 29.70
N TRP A 343 -5.38 14.70 30.17
CA TRP A 343 -6.49 13.88 29.67
C TRP A 343 -7.12 14.41 28.39
N SER A 344 -7.18 15.74 28.21
CA SER A 344 -7.90 16.35 27.09
C SER A 344 -7.03 16.59 25.85
N VAL A 345 -5.73 16.83 26.00
CA VAL A 345 -4.84 17.20 24.89
C VAL A 345 -3.74 16.17 24.66
N PHE A 346 -3.07 15.72 25.72
CA PHE A 346 -1.89 14.86 25.58
C PHE A 346 -2.25 13.38 25.41
N SER A 347 -3.19 12.86 26.20
CA SER A 347 -3.60 11.45 26.17
C SER A 347 -4.21 11.03 24.81
N PRO A 348 -5.12 11.78 24.17
CA PRO A 348 -5.62 11.43 22.84
C PRO A 348 -4.49 11.31 21.81
N LYS A 349 -3.58 12.29 21.77
CA LYS A 349 -2.43 12.26 20.85
C LYS A 349 -1.51 11.07 21.12
N TYR A 350 -1.28 10.74 22.39
CA TYR A 350 -0.48 9.56 22.75
C TYR A 350 -1.13 8.26 22.30
N LEU A 351 -2.45 8.11 22.42
CA LEU A 351 -3.18 6.95 21.90
C LEU A 351 -3.03 6.81 20.38
N TYR A 352 -3.07 7.92 19.63
CA TYR A 352 -2.78 7.92 18.20
C TYR A 352 -1.34 7.47 17.91
N VAL A 353 -0.35 7.90 18.69
CA VAL A 353 1.03 7.43 18.51
C VAL A 353 1.15 5.93 18.80
N CYS A 354 0.50 5.43 19.84
CA CYS A 354 0.43 3.99 20.13
C CYS A 354 -0.22 3.21 18.99
N ALA A 355 -1.39 3.63 18.51
CA ALA A 355 -2.05 2.96 17.40
C ALA A 355 -1.25 3.08 16.08
N THR A 356 -0.53 4.18 15.85
CA THR A 356 0.41 4.31 14.72
C THR A 356 1.54 3.28 14.83
N THR A 357 2.09 3.06 16.03
CA THR A 357 3.14 2.05 16.22
C THR A 357 2.64 0.64 15.93
N VAL A 358 1.39 0.32 16.31
CA VAL A 358 0.73 -0.94 15.95
C VAL A 358 0.55 -1.03 14.44
N CYS A 359 0.12 0.05 13.77
CA CYS A 359 -0.02 0.08 12.30
C CYS A 359 1.30 -0.19 11.59
N VAL A 360 2.38 0.44 12.07
CA VAL A 360 3.70 0.28 11.48
C VAL A 360 4.23 -1.13 11.71
N TYR A 361 4.04 -1.67 12.91
CA TYR A 361 4.41 -3.06 13.20
C TYR A 361 3.66 -4.05 12.30
N ILE A 362 2.34 -3.91 12.17
CA ILE A 362 1.52 -4.76 11.29
C ILE A 362 1.98 -4.63 9.83
N GLY A 363 2.13 -3.41 9.31
CA GLY A 363 2.54 -3.19 7.92
C GLY A 363 3.94 -3.75 7.64
N VAL A 364 4.90 -3.53 8.53
CA VAL A 364 6.27 -4.08 8.44
C VAL A 364 6.25 -5.61 8.50
N CYS A 365 5.43 -6.21 9.37
CA CYS A 365 5.29 -7.66 9.44
C CYS A 365 4.70 -8.25 8.16
N ILE A 366 3.70 -7.61 7.56
CA ILE A 366 3.13 -8.03 6.27
C ILE A 366 4.21 -8.00 5.19
N VAL A 367 4.93 -6.88 5.04
CA VAL A 367 6.00 -6.72 4.04
C VAL A 367 7.09 -7.77 4.24
N ALA A 368 7.57 -7.95 5.49
CA ALA A 368 8.59 -8.94 5.80
C ALA A 368 8.12 -10.37 5.50
N ALA A 369 6.89 -10.73 5.89
CA ALA A 369 6.33 -12.05 5.62
C ALA A 369 6.20 -12.31 4.12
N THR A 370 5.77 -11.33 3.33
CA THR A 370 5.69 -11.48 1.87
C THR A 370 7.05 -11.67 1.22
N GLU A 371 8.03 -10.84 1.57
CA GLU A 371 9.35 -10.93 0.94
C GLU A 371 10.08 -12.22 1.33
N VAL A 372 9.94 -12.66 2.59
CA VAL A 372 10.47 -13.95 3.04
C VAL A 372 9.77 -15.10 2.31
N TYR A 373 8.45 -15.07 2.16
CA TYR A 373 7.72 -16.10 1.42
C TYR A 373 8.14 -16.17 -0.05
N ILE A 374 8.17 -15.02 -0.73
CA ILE A 374 8.61 -14.90 -2.13
C ILE A 374 10.03 -15.46 -2.28
N TYR A 375 10.93 -15.12 -1.35
CA TYR A 375 12.29 -15.66 -1.31
C TYR A 375 12.34 -17.18 -1.17
N LEU A 376 11.59 -17.73 -0.21
CA LEU A 376 11.57 -19.17 0.06
C LEU A 376 11.06 -19.95 -1.16
N VAL A 377 9.98 -19.50 -1.80
CA VAL A 377 9.42 -20.16 -2.99
C VAL A 377 10.40 -20.10 -4.15
N CYS A 378 10.96 -18.92 -4.45
CA CYS A 378 11.91 -18.76 -5.54
C CYS A 378 13.18 -19.59 -5.31
N SER A 379 13.70 -19.63 -4.08
CA SER A 379 14.87 -20.46 -3.72
C SER A 379 14.57 -21.95 -3.87
N PHE A 380 13.39 -22.40 -3.41
CA PHE A 380 12.95 -23.79 -3.56
C PHE A 380 12.84 -24.20 -5.03
N ARG A 381 12.17 -23.39 -5.87
CA ARG A 381 12.05 -23.64 -7.31
C ARG A 381 13.40 -23.68 -8.01
N SER A 382 14.31 -22.79 -7.63
CA SER A 382 15.66 -22.73 -8.18
C SER A 382 16.49 -23.97 -7.84
N ARG A 383 16.36 -24.52 -6.63
CA ARG A 383 17.04 -25.77 -6.23
C ARG A 383 16.48 -26.99 -6.96
N ARG A 384 15.16 -27.07 -7.15
CA ARG A 384 14.52 -28.22 -7.82
C ARG A 384 14.98 -28.38 -9.27
N LEU A 385 15.15 -27.26 -9.98
CA LEU A 385 15.65 -27.28 -11.36
C LEU A 385 17.10 -27.77 -11.49
N LEU A 386 17.90 -27.73 -10.42
CA LEU A 386 19.26 -28.28 -10.40
C LEU A 386 19.29 -29.79 -10.13
N SER A 387 18.26 -30.34 -9.49
CA SER A 387 18.19 -31.74 -9.12
C SER A 387 17.56 -32.65 -10.19
N GLU A 388 16.89 -32.07 -11.19
CA GLU A 388 16.38 -32.85 -12.32
C GLU A 388 17.56 -33.12 -13.29
N PRO A 389 17.94 -34.39 -13.52
CA PRO A 389 19.01 -34.72 -14.45
C PRO A 389 18.59 -34.32 -15.86
N LEU A 390 19.47 -33.56 -16.53
CA LEU A 390 19.37 -33.16 -17.94
C LEU A 390 19.36 -34.37 -18.89
#